data_AF-A0A2I0P052-F1
#
_entry.id   AF-A0A2I0P052-F1
#
_cell.length_a   1.000
_cell.length_b   1.000
_cell.length_c   1.000
_cell.angle_alpha   90.00
_cell.angle_beta   90.00
_cell.angle_gamma   90.00
#
_symmetry.space_group_name_H-M   'P 1'
#
loop_
_entity.id
_entity.type
_entity.pdbx_description
1 polymer ?
#
loop_
_entity_poly.entity_id
_entity_poly.type
_entity_poly.pdbx_seq_one_letter_code
_entity_poly.pdbx_strand_id
1 'polypeptide(L)'
;MSFQNLNVSFFLAVRGLLRGSKGSLYLSILIIAMVFTNMIFMPSIIMGAIKNSERSIIEYQTGNILVEPKENEQYIYDVNSLLEKLNRIPGIIRAS
;
A
#
# COMPACT_ATOMS: atom_id res chain seq x y z
N MET A 1 35.28 0.18 24.80
CA MET A 1 35.66 1.18 23.80
C MET A 1 34.64 2.30 23.88
N SER A 2 35.04 3.46 24.42
CA SER A 2 34.15 4.47 25.05
C SER A 2 33.19 5.13 24.06
N PHE A 3 31.91 5.28 24.44
CA PHE A 3 30.86 6.04 23.73
C PHE A 3 31.29 7.46 23.34
N GLN A 4 32.26 8.04 24.04
CA GLN A 4 32.82 9.36 23.73
C GLN A 4 33.55 9.38 22.37
N ASN A 5 34.21 8.30 21.99
CA ASN A 5 34.90 8.21 20.71
C ASN A 5 33.91 8.21 19.54
N LEU A 6 32.74 7.58 19.71
CA LEU A 6 31.70 7.54 18.68
C LEU A 6 31.16 8.94 18.38
N ASN A 7 30.90 9.74 19.43
CA ASN A 7 30.45 11.12 19.28
C ASN A 7 31.51 12.01 18.63
N VAL A 8 32.78 11.85 19.01
CA VAL A 8 33.89 12.62 18.40
C VAL A 8 34.09 12.23 16.95
N SER A 9 34.07 10.94 16.60
CA SER A 9 34.16 10.46 15.23
C SER A 9 32.98 10.96 14.37
N PHE A 10 31.76 10.99 14.92
CA PHE A 10 30.59 11.55 14.24
C PHE A 10 30.74 13.06 14.00
N PHE A 11 31.18 13.81 15.02
CA PHE A 11 31.44 15.25 14.89
C PHE A 11 32.51 15.54 13.83
N LEU A 12 33.59 14.76 13.80
CA LEU A 12 34.65 14.90 12.81
C LEU A 12 34.16 14.54 11.41
N ALA A 13 33.34 13.50 11.25
CA ALA A 13 32.77 13.11 9.97
C ALA A 13 31.82 14.19 9.41
N VAL A 14 30.90 14.70 10.24
CA VAL A 14 29.97 15.78 9.86
C VAL A 14 30.75 17.06 9.51
N ARG A 15 31.73 17.44 10.33
CA ARG A 15 32.59 18.59 10.05
C ARG A 15 33.43 18.38 8.78
N GLY A 16 33.89 17.16 8.52
CA GLY A 16 34.65 16.79 7.33
C GLY A 16 33.82 16.90 6.06
N LEU A 17 32.57 16.41 6.09
CA LEU A 17 31.60 16.56 5.00
C LEU A 17 31.35 18.05 4.72
N LEU A 18 31.05 18.84 5.75
CA LEU A 18 30.73 20.27 5.62
C LEU A 18 31.93 21.13 5.21
N ARG A 19 33.16 20.73 5.54
CA ARG A 19 34.39 21.44 5.15
C ARG A 19 34.83 21.15 3.72
N GLY A 20 34.24 20.14 3.08
CA GLY A 20 34.42 19.87 1.65
C GLY A 20 33.81 20.97 0.75
N SER A 21 33.85 20.76 -0.56
CA SER A 21 33.19 21.68 -1.49
C SER A 21 31.67 21.53 -1.35
N LYS A 22 30.98 22.65 -1.06
CA LYS A 22 29.51 22.68 -0.92
C LYS A 22 28.82 22.03 -2.12
N GLY A 23 29.35 22.25 -3.32
CA GLY A 23 28.83 21.65 -4.56
C GLY A 23 28.91 20.12 -4.61
N SER A 24 30.01 19.51 -4.13
CA SER A 24 30.14 18.04 -4.11
C SER A 24 29.18 17.40 -3.10
N LEU A 25 28.92 18.08 -1.97
CA LEU A 25 27.94 17.66 -0.98
C LEU A 25 26.52 17.62 -1.57
N TYR A 26 26.10 18.70 -2.24
CA TYR A 26 24.81 18.74 -2.94
C TYR A 26 24.71 17.67 -4.02
N LEU A 27 25.77 17.48 -4.83
CA LEU A 27 25.78 16.48 -5.89
C LEU A 27 25.64 15.06 -5.33
N SER A 28 26.34 14.76 -4.22
CA SER A 28 26.25 13.46 -3.55
C SER A 28 24.85 13.20 -3.01
N ILE A 29 24.22 14.19 -2.39
CA ILE A 29 22.83 14.11 -1.91
C ILE A 29 21.89 13.87 -3.10
N LEU A 30 22.08 14.59 -4.21
CA LEU A 30 21.28 14.42 -5.43
C LEU A 30 21.40 12.99 -5.97
N ILE A 31 22.63 12.48 -6.12
CA ILE A 31 22.87 11.12 -6.60
C ILE A 31 22.17 10.09 -5.71
N ILE A 32 22.36 10.17 -4.39
CA ILE A 32 21.73 9.25 -3.43
C ILE A 32 20.20 9.34 -3.54
N ALA A 33 19.64 10.54 -3.63
CA ALA A 33 18.21 10.75 -3.79
C ALA A 33 17.69 10.17 -5.11
N MET A 34 18.43 10.33 -6.20
CA MET A 34 18.07 9.79 -7.52
C MET A 34 18.05 8.27 -7.52
N VAL A 35 19.10 7.65 -6.98
CA VAL A 35 19.21 6.18 -6.87
C VAL A 35 18.10 5.63 -5.99
N PHE A 36 17.84 6.26 -4.84
CA PHE A 36 16.78 5.85 -3.94
C PHE A 36 15.39 5.97 -4.58
N THR A 37 15.14 7.09 -5.26
CA THR A 37 13.90 7.29 -6.02
C THR A 37 13.73 6.19 -7.05
N ASN A 38 14.77 5.90 -7.84
CA ASN A 38 14.72 4.86 -8.85
C ASN A 38 14.42 3.47 -8.25
N MET A 39 15.01 3.15 -7.10
CA MET A 39 14.81 1.88 -6.41
C MET A 39 13.36 1.67 -5.94
N ILE A 40 12.66 2.75 -5.56
CA ILE A 40 11.29 2.69 -5.05
C ILE A 40 10.24 2.95 -6.14
N PHE A 41 10.61 3.68 -7.20
CA PHE A 41 9.68 4.13 -8.23
C PHE A 41 9.01 2.97 -8.98
N MET A 42 9.81 2.03 -9.50
CA MET A 42 9.28 0.88 -10.25
C MET A 42 8.35 -0.01 -9.40
N PRO A 43 8.76 -0.50 -8.21
CA PRO A 43 7.87 -1.32 -7.40
C PRO A 43 6.63 -0.55 -6.94
N SER A 44 6.71 0.77 -6.71
CA SER A 44 5.55 1.60 -6.36
C SER A 44 4.51 1.66 -7.48
N ILE A 45 4.93 1.85 -8.74
CA ILE A 45 4.01 1.84 -9.90
C ILE A 45 3.37 0.46 -10.05
N ILE A 46 4.18 -0.60 -9.98
CA ILE A 46 3.70 -1.97 -10.12
C ILE A 46 2.68 -2.30 -9.02
N MET A 47 3.00 -1.99 -7.76
CA MET A 47 2.12 -2.21 -6.61
C MET A 47 0.82 -1.40 -6.72
N GLY A 48 0.91 -0.14 -7.18
CA GLY A 48 -0.26 0.70 -7.43
C GLY A 48 -1.16 0.13 -8.51
N ALA A 49 -0.58 -0.35 -9.62
CA ALA A 49 -1.30 -1.02 -10.69
C ALA A 49 -1.93 -2.33 -10.22
N ILE A 50 -1.21 -3.15 -9.44
CA ILE A 50 -1.74 -4.39 -8.86
C ILE A 50 -2.92 -4.09 -7.95
N LYS A 51 -2.80 -3.14 -7.02
CA LYS A 51 -3.89 -2.78 -6.09
C LYS A 51 -5.13 -2.27 -6.82
N ASN A 52 -4.94 -1.51 -7.90
CA ASN A 52 -6.05 -1.08 -8.75
C ASN A 52 -6.67 -2.25 -9.52
N SER A 53 -5.86 -3.15 -10.04
CA SER A 53 -6.32 -4.38 -10.70
C SER A 53 -7.06 -5.29 -9.73
N GLU A 54 -6.57 -5.50 -8.51
CA GLU A 54 -7.23 -6.26 -7.45
C GLU A 54 -8.56 -5.62 -7.07
N ARG A 55 -8.62 -4.29 -6.90
CA ARG A 55 -9.90 -3.60 -6.67
C ARG A 55 -10.87 -3.84 -7.81
N SER A 56 -10.42 -3.73 -9.06
CA SER A 56 -11.26 -4.01 -10.23
C SER A 56 -11.70 -5.48 -10.30
N ILE A 57 -10.84 -6.44 -9.93
CA ILE A 57 -11.18 -7.86 -9.87
C ILE A 57 -12.20 -8.13 -8.75
N ILE A 58 -12.04 -7.51 -7.59
CA ILE A 58 -12.99 -7.66 -6.48
C ILE A 58 -14.34 -6.99 -6.83
N GLU A 59 -14.34 -5.82 -7.47
CA GLU A 59 -15.56 -5.10 -7.84
C GLU A 59 -16.29 -5.69 -9.06
N TYR A 60 -15.58 -6.31 -10.01
CA TYR A 60 -16.17 -6.81 -11.26
C TYR A 60 -16.13 -8.34 -11.45
N GLN A 61 -15.18 -9.06 -10.84
CA GLN A 61 -15.00 -10.51 -11.05
C GLN A 61 -15.30 -11.37 -9.83
N THR A 62 -15.29 -10.83 -8.61
CA THR A 62 -15.84 -11.52 -7.44
C THR A 62 -17.34 -11.24 -7.43
N GLY A 63 -18.09 -12.21 -7.94
CA GLY A 63 -19.47 -12.07 -8.38
C GLY A 63 -20.39 -11.39 -7.39
N ASN A 64 -21.22 -10.48 -7.91
CA ASN A 64 -22.53 -10.25 -7.34
C ASN A 64 -23.22 -11.61 -7.20
N ILE A 65 -23.41 -12.08 -5.97
CA ILE A 65 -24.29 -13.21 -5.71
C ILE A 65 -25.70 -12.67 -5.96
N LEU A 66 -26.16 -12.78 -7.21
CA LEU A 66 -27.52 -12.43 -7.59
C LEU A 66 -28.44 -13.49 -6.99
N VAL A 67 -29.02 -13.19 -5.83
CA VAL A 67 -30.05 -14.03 -5.22
C VAL A 67 -31.35 -13.75 -5.97
N GLU A 68 -31.70 -14.61 -6.92
CA GLU A 68 -33.00 -14.56 -7.60
C GLU A 68 -34.07 -15.27 -6.76
N PRO A 69 -35.31 -14.76 -6.72
CA PRO A 69 -36.41 -15.45 -6.08
C PRO A 69 -36.69 -16.79 -6.80
N LYS A 70 -37.15 -17.78 -6.04
CA LYS A 70 -37.49 -19.12 -6.56
C LYS A 70 -38.53 -19.00 -7.68
N GLU A 71 -38.45 -19.84 -8.71
CA GLU A 71 -39.44 -19.87 -9.79
C GLU A 71 -40.85 -19.87 -9.18
N ASN A 72 -41.67 -18.91 -9.63
CA ASN A 72 -43.05 -18.60 -9.23
C ASN A 72 -43.31 -17.58 -8.09
N GLU A 73 -42.30 -16.84 -7.58
CA GLU A 73 -42.54 -15.68 -6.69
C GLU A 73 -41.91 -14.37 -7.22
N GLN A 74 -42.71 -13.31 -7.30
CA GLN A 74 -42.32 -12.03 -7.92
C GLN A 74 -41.50 -11.11 -6.97
N TYR A 75 -41.43 -11.45 -5.67
CA TYR A 75 -40.75 -10.64 -4.66
C TYR A 75 -40.05 -11.55 -3.64
N ILE A 76 -38.81 -11.20 -3.27
CA ILE A 76 -38.15 -11.80 -2.11
C ILE A 76 -38.78 -11.18 -0.87
N TYR A 77 -39.58 -11.96 -0.15
CA TYR A 77 -40.02 -11.55 1.18
C TYR A 77 -38.83 -11.65 2.15
N ASP A 78 -38.67 -10.61 2.96
CA ASP A 78 -37.74 -10.59 4.10
C ASP A 78 -36.23 -10.48 3.76
N VAL A 79 -35.91 -9.53 2.87
CA VAL A 79 -34.54 -9.15 2.47
C VAL A 79 -33.63 -8.89 3.68
N ASN A 80 -34.15 -8.26 4.75
CA ASN A 80 -33.36 -7.95 5.95
C ASN A 80 -32.90 -9.22 6.70
N SER A 81 -33.79 -10.21 6.86
CA SER A 81 -33.47 -11.48 7.52
C SER A 81 -32.46 -12.33 6.71
N LEU A 82 -32.53 -12.24 5.38
CA LEU A 82 -31.58 -12.91 4.48
C LEU A 82 -30.20 -12.24 4.49
N LEU A 83 -30.15 -10.91 4.48
CA LEU A 83 -28.90 -10.14 4.60
C LEU A 83 -28.17 -10.41 5.92
N GLU A 84 -28.91 -10.55 7.02
CA GLU A 84 -28.31 -10.85 8.32
C GLU A 84 -27.74 -12.28 8.39
N LYS A 85 -28.35 -13.25 7.70
CA LYS A 85 -27.82 -14.61 7.58
C LYS A 85 -26.62 -14.69 6.66
N LEU A 86 -26.64 -13.97 5.54
CA LEU A 86 -25.53 -13.91 4.57
C LEU A 86 -24.28 -13.26 5.17
N ASN A 87 -24.42 -12.14 5.90
CA ASN A 87 -23.28 -11.49 6.55
C ASN A 87 -22.64 -12.32 7.68
N ARG A 88 -23.29 -13.38 8.16
CA ARG A 88 -22.76 -14.30 9.18
C ARG A 88 -21.94 -15.45 8.61
N ILE A 89 -21.90 -15.63 7.29
CA ILE A 89 -21.12 -16.70 6.64
C ILE A 89 -19.68 -16.19 6.43
N PRO A 90 -18.66 -16.86 7.01
CA PRO A 90 -17.27 -16.47 6.82
C PRO A 90 -16.88 -16.64 5.35
N GLY A 91 -16.64 -15.52 4.66
CA GLY A 91 -16.32 -15.47 3.23
C GLY A 91 -17.09 -14.41 2.45
N ILE A 92 -18.15 -13.83 3.02
CA ILE A 92 -18.94 -12.76 2.39
C ILE A 92 -18.41 -11.40 2.83
N ILE A 93 -17.84 -10.65 1.87
CA ILE A 93 -17.17 -9.37 2.14
C ILE A 93 -18.19 -8.22 2.16
N ARG A 94 -19.28 -8.31 1.38
CA ARG A 94 -20.46 -7.43 1.42
C ARG A 94 -21.70 -8.13 0.83
N ALA A 95 -22.85 -7.93 1.46
CA ALA A 95 -24.18 -8.20 0.91
C ALA A 95 -24.96 -6.87 0.90
N SER A 96 -25.49 -6.46 -0.25
CA SER A 96 -26.28 -5.24 -0.44
C SER A 96 -27.50 -5.49 -1.31
#